data_AF-A0A7X2CBC2-F1
#
_entry.id   AF-A0A7X2CBC2-F1
#
_cell.length_a   1.000
_cell.length_b   1.000
_cell.length_c   1.000
_cell.angle_alpha   90.00
_cell.angle_beta   90.00
_cell.angle_gamma   90.00
#
_symmetry.space_group_name_H-M   'P 1'
#
loop_
_entity.id
_entity.type
_entity.pdbx_description
1 polymer ?
#
loop_
_entity_poly.entity_id
_entity_poly.type
_entity_poly.pdbx_seq_one_letter_code
_entity_poly.pdbx_strand_id
1 'polypeptide(L)' 'MTMSLEDIAWHRSVGQMIDALDQTNFWTQLVRLLEHYVPFDSWVVLLFSSEHKPLVFAECPGQDGSPDQLFQDYLNGLY' A
#
# COMPACT_ATOMS: atom_id res chain seq x y z
N MET A 1 -4.66 -26.30 22.16
CA MET A 1 -4.78 -24.85 21.95
C MET A 1 -5.96 -24.62 21.01
N THR A 2 -7.03 -24.01 21.48
CA THR A 2 -8.18 -23.63 20.65
C THR A 2 -7.88 -22.31 19.97
N MET A 3 -7.85 -22.28 18.63
CA MET A 3 -7.72 -21.03 17.87
C MET A 3 -8.96 -20.17 18.09
N SER A 4 -8.74 -18.88 18.37
CA SER A 4 -9.83 -17.91 18.44
C SER A 4 -10.33 -17.56 17.04
N LEU A 5 -11.51 -16.94 16.96
CA LEU A 5 -12.04 -16.44 15.69
C LEU A 5 -11.13 -15.34 15.10
N GLU A 6 -10.48 -14.56 15.96
CA GLU A 6 -9.52 -13.52 15.59
C GLU A 6 -8.26 -14.14 14.97
N ASP A 7 -7.74 -15.23 15.54
CA ASP A 7 -6.61 -15.96 14.97
C ASP A 7 -6.94 -16.48 13.57
N ILE A 8 -8.14 -17.02 13.37
CA ILE A 8 -8.59 -17.53 12.07
C ILE A 8 -8.72 -16.38 11.05
N ALA A 9 -9.29 -15.24 11.47
CA ALA A 9 -9.41 -14.06 10.62
C ALA A 9 -8.03 -13.54 10.19
N TRP A 10 -7.07 -13.48 11.11
CA TRP A 10 -5.71 -13.07 10.81
C TRP A 10 -5.04 -14.00 9.78
N HIS A 11 -5.11 -15.32 9.98
CA HIS A 11 -4.53 -16.29 9.03
C HIS A 11 -5.16 -16.16 7.64
N ARG A 12 -6.48 -15.93 7.58
CA ARG A 12 -7.18 -15.69 6.32
C ARG A 12 -6.68 -14.42 5.63
N SER A 13 -6.55 -13.31 6.35
CA SER A 13 -6.04 -12.05 5.80
C SER A 13 -4.61 -12.20 5.27
N VAL A 14 -3.75 -12.93 5.98
CA VAL A 14 -2.39 -13.24 5.52
C VAL A 14 -2.42 -14.11 4.26
N GLY A 15 -3.25 -15.15 4.23
CA GLY A 15 -3.40 -16.00 3.03
C GLY A 15 -3.84 -15.21 1.80
N GLN A 16 -4.85 -14.34 1.97
CA GLN A 16 -5.30 -13.44 0.91
C GLN A 16 -4.20 -12.49 0.42
N MET A 17 -3.32 -12.04 1.33
CA MET A 17 -2.18 -11.20 0.96
C MET A 17 -1.17 -11.95 0.10
N ILE A 18 -0.89 -13.21 0.46
CA ILE A 18 0.03 -14.08 -0.28
C ILE A 18 -0.53 -14.36 -1.68
N ASP A 19 -1.82 -14.69 -1.78
CA ASP A 19 -2.49 -14.94 -3.06
C ASP A 19 -2.55 -13.69 -3.96
N ALA A 20 -2.39 -12.50 -3.39
CA ALA A 20 -2.40 -11.23 -4.10
C ALA A 20 -1.00 -10.74 -4.51
N LEU A 21 0.09 -11.42 -4.14
CA LEU A 21 1.47 -10.94 -4.33
C LEU A 21 1.82 -10.54 -5.77
N ASP A 22 1.28 -11.26 -6.75
CA ASP A 22 1.49 -11.03 -8.18
C ASP A 22 0.37 -10.24 -8.85
N GLN A 23 -0.63 -9.81 -8.08
CA GLN A 23 -1.78 -9.08 -8.60
C GLN A 23 -1.53 -7.56 -8.61
N THR A 24 -2.16 -6.86 -9.56
CA THR A 24 -2.02 -5.40 -9.73
C THR A 24 -2.50 -4.59 -8.52
N ASN A 25 -3.36 -5.17 -7.68
CA ASN A 25 -3.93 -4.51 -6.50
C ASN A 25 -3.21 -4.88 -5.19
N PHE A 26 -2.08 -5.60 -5.24
CA PHE A 26 -1.34 -6.06 -4.07
C PHE A 26 -1.12 -4.94 -3.03
N TRP A 27 -0.54 -3.82 -3.48
CA TRP A 27 -0.20 -2.69 -2.61
C TRP A 27 -1.43 -2.09 -1.93
N THR A 28 -2.52 -1.90 -2.68
CA THR A 28 -3.78 -1.43 -2.11
C THR A 28 -4.34 -2.39 -1.07
N GLN A 29 -4.24 -3.71 -1.30
CA GLN A 29 -4.69 -4.71 -0.32
C GLN A 29 -3.82 -4.69 0.96
N LEU A 30 -2.50 -4.60 0.81
CA LEU A 30 -1.56 -4.51 1.93
C LEU A 30 -1.86 -3.28 2.80
N VAL A 31 -2.01 -2.12 2.18
CA VAL A 31 -2.32 -0.87 2.89
C VAL A 31 -3.64 -0.98 3.66
N ARG A 32 -4.70 -1.47 3.01
CA ARG A 32 -6.00 -1.68 3.68
C ARG A 32 -5.89 -2.63 4.87
N LEU A 33 -5.03 -3.65 4.80
CA LEU A 33 -4.77 -4.52 5.94
C LEU A 33 -4.08 -3.74 7.08
N LEU A 34 -3.06 -2.94 6.76
CA LEU A 34 -2.33 -2.14 7.74
C LEU A 34 -3.21 -1.09 8.44
N GLU A 35 -4.20 -0.52 7.76
CA GLU A 35 -5.17 0.44 8.34
C GLU A 35 -5.94 -0.14 9.55
N HIS A 36 -6.08 -1.47 9.63
CA HIS A 36 -6.73 -2.12 10.78
C HIS A 36 -5.86 -2.08 12.05
N TYR A 37 -4.56 -1.83 11.91
CA TYR A 37 -3.59 -1.88 13.01
C TYR A 37 -2.95 -0.54 13.32
N VAL A 38 -2.79 0.32 12.30
CA VAL A 38 -2.13 1.63 12.44
C VAL A 38 -2.92 2.68 11.65
N PRO A 39 -3.31 3.80 12.28
CA PRO A 39 -3.92 4.90 11.56
C PRO A 39 -2.87 5.65 10.74
N PHE A 40 -3.19 5.96 9.49
CA PHE A 40 -2.42 6.85 8.63
C PHE A 40 -3.35 7.52 7.61
N ASP A 41 -3.00 8.73 7.19
CA ASP A 41 -3.83 9.53 6.28
C ASP A 41 -3.41 9.39 4.81
N SER A 42 -2.17 8.97 4.54
CA SER A 42 -1.62 8.80 3.20
C SER A 42 -0.50 7.76 3.17
N TRP A 43 -0.22 7.22 1.99
CA TRP A 43 0.76 6.17 1.76
C TRP A 43 1.27 6.22 0.32
N VAL A 44 2.50 5.75 0.12
CA VAL A 44 3.10 5.56 -1.21
C VAL A 44 4.02 4.34 -1.17
N VAL A 45 4.13 3.65 -2.30
CA VAL A 45 5.06 2.53 -2.48
C VAL A 45 6.02 2.88 -3.59
N LEU A 46 7.31 2.95 -3.24
CA LEU A 46 8.34 3.43 -4.14
C LEU A 46 9.67 2.69 -3.95
N LEU A 47 10.42 2.59 -5.04
CA LEU A 47 11.80 2.13 -5.05
C LEU A 47 12.72 3.32 -5.32
N PHE A 48 13.54 3.67 -4.34
CA PHE A 48 14.58 4.67 -4.51
C PHE A 48 15.73 4.14 -5.38
N SER A 49 16.31 5.03 -6.18
CA SER A 49 17.52 4.78 -6.97
C SER A 49 18.46 5.97 -6.84
N SER A 50 19.76 5.73 -6.90
CA SER A 50 20.77 6.80 -6.93
C SER A 50 20.88 7.48 -8.29
N GLU A 51 20.44 6.81 -9.36
CA GLU A 51 20.63 7.25 -10.75
C GLU A 51 19.35 7.78 -11.40
N HIS A 52 18.19 7.38 -10.86
CA HIS A 52 16.88 7.67 -11.45
C HIS A 52 15.93 8.23 -10.39
N LYS A 53 14.89 8.93 -10.85
CA LYS A 53 13.76 9.31 -10.00
C LYS A 53 13.15 8.07 -9.34
N PRO A 54 12.57 8.18 -8.13
CA PRO A 54 11.93 7.04 -7.47
C PRO A 54 10.90 6.39 -8.39
N LEU A 55 10.97 5.07 -8.51
CA LEU A 55 9.96 4.30 -9.23
C LEU A 55 8.75 4.13 -8.32
N VAL A 56 7.58 4.61 -8.76
CA VAL A 56 6.33 4.46 -8.02
C VAL A 56 5.63 3.17 -8.44
N PHE A 57 5.33 2.32 -7.47
CA PHE A 57 4.53 1.10 -7.68
C PHE A 57 3.04 1.33 -7.40
N ALA A 58 2.74 2.14 -6.39
CA ALA A 58 1.38 2.52 -6.02
C ALA A 58 1.42 3.79 -5.16
N GLU A 59 0.34 4.55 -5.18
CA GLU A 59 0.19 5.78 -4.41
C GLU A 59 -1.22 5.85 -3.82
N CYS A 60 -1.36 6.58 -2.72
CA CYS A 60 -2.66 6.90 -2.16
C CYS A 60 -3.51 7.63 -3.22
N PRO A 61 -4.71 7.12 -3.56
CA PRO A 61 -5.59 7.83 -4.47
C PRO A 61 -6.10 9.11 -3.80
N GLY A 62 -6.18 10.19 -4.56
CA GLY A 62 -6.89 11.39 -4.17
C GLY A 62 -8.38 11.12 -3.95
N GLN A 63 -9.10 12.10 -3.39
CA GLN A 63 -10.52 11.95 -3.04
C GLN A 63 -11.40 11.52 -4.22
N ASP A 64 -11.03 11.93 -5.44
CA ASP A 64 -11.74 11.60 -6.69
C ASP A 64 -11.19 10.33 -7.37
N GLY A 65 -10.28 9.60 -6.71
CA GLY A 65 -9.62 8.40 -7.26
C GLY A 65 -8.46 8.70 -8.22
N SER A 66 -8.17 9.98 -8.48
CA SER A 66 -7.02 10.42 -9.27
C SER A 66 -5.71 10.30 -8.49
N PRO A 67 -4.54 10.29 -9.16
CA PRO A 67 -3.24 10.46 -8.49
C PRO A 67 -3.19 11.74 -7.64
N ASP A 68 -2.38 11.73 -6.58
CA ASP A 68 -2.14 12.93 -5.77
C ASP A 68 -1.19 13.87 -6.51
N GLN A 69 -1.71 15.02 -6.95
CA GLN A 69 -0.94 16.01 -7.71
C GLN A 69 0.30 16.51 -6.96
N LEU A 70 0.23 16.67 -5.63
CA LEU A 70 1.37 17.13 -4.83
C LEU A 70 2.49 16.08 -4.82
N PHE A 71 2.13 14.81 -4.79
CA PHE A 71 3.11 13.72 -4.88
C PHE A 71 3.74 13.62 -6.28
N GLN A 72 2.94 13.80 -7.33
CA GLN A 72 3.46 13.86 -8.70
C GLN A 72 4.43 15.03 -8.90
N ASP A 73 4.13 16.17 -8.28
CA ASP A 73 5.00 17.34 -8.29
C ASP A 73 6.32 17.07 -7.55
N TYR A 74 6.28 16.38 -6.40
CA TYR A 74 7.48 15.93 -5.66
C TYR A 74 8.39 15.05 -6.53
N LEU A 75 7.83 14.05 -7.22
CA LEU A 75 8.60 13.20 -8.15
C LEU A 75 9.23 14.01 -9.30
N ASN A 76 8.68 15.18 -9.61
CA ASN A 76 9.18 16.06 -10.65
C ASN A 76 10.25 17.06 -10.19
N GLY A 77 10.74 16.93 -8.96
CA GLY A 77 11.86 17.73 -8.45
C GLY A 77 11.42 18.99 -7.72
N LEU A 78 10.16 19.07 -7.30
CA LEU A 78 9.81 19.92 -6.18
C LEU A 78 10.34 19.22 -4.92
N TYR A 79 11.50 19.73 -4.45
CA TYR A 79 12.40 19.25 -3.38
C TYR A 79 13.61 18.42 -3.84
#